data_AF-A0A7R9FNR1-F1
#
_entry.id   AF-A0A7R9FNR1-F1
#
_cell.length_a   1.000
_cell.length_b   1.000
_cell.length_c   1.000
_cell.angle_alpha   90.00
_cell.angle_beta   90.00
_cell.angle_gamma   90.00
#
_symmetry.space_group_name_H-M   'P 1'
#
loop_
_entity.id
_entity.type
_entity.pdbx_description
1 polymer ?
#
loop_
_entity_poly.entity_id
_entity_poly.type
_entity_poly.pdbx_seq_one_letter_code
_entity_poly.pdbx_strand_id
1 'polypeptide(L)'
;MAASQVIAKFTTELEHVDIDGLLQKLWKEGVIKPQPYFEALKKPFEEKLSFVQLQLSIGGEDVFPTFLECLRTLKHWQLASDMEAEWKKKGGKGPTESGNALPSNEAVQASGISKPVTEGATIDDLRRAKTVLKDRDVYISINEFLDTLAERKIISVAEEMKLREMSDYHAQIDAVFKILFARDVERHYYELIETLKSMGRLDIVKKIQK
;
A
#
# COMPACT_ATOMS: atom_id res chain seq x y z
N MET A 1 -10.99 -18.85 -10.45
CA MET A 1 -11.40 -18.73 -11.88
C MET A 1 -12.70 -17.95 -12.08
N ALA A 2 -13.69 -18.01 -11.18
CA ALA A 2 -14.95 -17.27 -11.34
C ALA A 2 -14.77 -15.74 -11.27
N ALA A 3 -13.97 -15.21 -10.34
CA ALA A 3 -13.77 -13.78 -10.12
C ALA A 3 -13.19 -13.03 -11.33
N SER A 4 -12.12 -13.54 -11.94
CA SER A 4 -11.49 -12.91 -13.11
C SER A 4 -12.40 -12.88 -14.34
N GLN A 5 -13.21 -13.92 -14.54
CA GLN A 5 -14.22 -13.95 -15.61
C GLN A 5 -15.35 -12.95 -15.38
N VAL A 6 -15.73 -12.68 -14.12
CA VAL A 6 -16.70 -11.64 -13.80
C VAL A 6 -16.10 -10.28 -14.14
N ILE A 7 -14.87 -9.98 -13.71
CA ILE A 7 -14.22 -8.70 -14.02
C ILE A 7 -14.08 -8.49 -15.53
N ALA A 8 -13.67 -9.52 -16.27
CA ALA A 8 -13.57 -9.44 -17.73
C ALA A 8 -14.91 -9.06 -18.39
N LYS A 9 -16.04 -9.55 -17.84
CA LYS A 9 -17.38 -9.23 -18.34
C LYS A 9 -17.79 -7.77 -18.09
N PHE A 10 -17.28 -7.16 -17.01
CA PHE A 10 -17.61 -5.79 -16.61
C PHE A 10 -16.49 -4.78 -16.92
N THR A 11 -15.61 -5.10 -17.87
CA THR A 11 -14.44 -4.26 -18.22
C THR A 11 -14.86 -2.85 -18.63
N THR A 12 -15.90 -2.72 -19.45
CA THR A 12 -16.40 -1.42 -19.95
C THR A 12 -16.96 -0.56 -18.82
N GLU A 13 -17.70 -1.17 -17.88
CA GLU A 13 -18.24 -0.47 -16.73
C GLU A 13 -17.14 -0.05 -15.74
N LEU A 14 -16.04 -0.80 -15.68
CA LEU A 14 -14.86 -0.48 -14.89
C LEU A 14 -14.02 0.68 -15.47
N GLU A 15 -14.16 1.02 -16.75
CA GLU A 15 -13.54 2.23 -17.33
C GLU A 15 -14.04 3.52 -16.69
N HIS A 16 -15.26 3.49 -16.13
CA HIS A 16 -15.87 4.62 -15.44
C HIS A 16 -15.58 4.64 -13.94
N VAL A 17 -14.82 3.68 -13.43
CA VAL A 17 -14.39 3.63 -12.04
C VAL A 17 -13.06 4.36 -11.88
N ASP A 18 -12.91 5.08 -10.76
CA ASP A 18 -11.61 5.57 -10.33
C ASP A 18 -10.68 4.39 -10.00
N ILE A 19 -9.95 3.93 -11.03
CA ILE A 19 -9.08 2.75 -10.94
C ILE A 19 -7.92 2.97 -9.95
N ASP A 20 -7.47 4.22 -9.78
CA ASP A 20 -6.40 4.57 -8.85
C ASP A 20 -6.92 4.54 -7.42
N GLY A 21 -8.11 5.10 -7.18
CA GLY A 21 -8.83 4.94 -5.92
C GLY A 21 -9.14 3.48 -5.58
N LEU A 22 -9.44 2.64 -6.58
CA LEU A 22 -9.68 1.22 -6.41
C LEU A 22 -8.41 0.46 -6.04
N LEU A 23 -7.31 0.70 -6.74
CA LEU A 23 -6.00 0.14 -6.41
C LEU A 23 -5.54 0.53 -5.01
N GLN A 24 -5.75 1.80 -4.63
CA GLN A 24 -5.39 2.29 -3.31
C GLN A 24 -6.17 1.57 -2.21
N LYS A 25 -7.48 1.38 -2.39
CA LYS A 25 -8.32 0.66 -1.43
C LYS A 25 -7.94 -0.80 -1.32
N LEU A 26 -7.73 -1.48 -2.45
CA LEU A 26 -7.28 -2.88 -2.46
C LEU A 26 -5.92 -3.05 -1.77
N TRP A 27 -4.99 -2.10 -1.94
CA TRP A 27 -3.74 -2.10 -1.19
C TRP A 27 -3.98 -1.94 0.32
N LYS A 28 -4.81 -0.99 0.74
CA LYS A 28 -5.15 -0.77 2.17
C LYS A 28 -5.81 -1.98 2.83
N GLU A 29 -6.63 -2.71 2.09
CA GLU A 29 -7.27 -3.95 2.55
C GLU A 29 -6.32 -5.17 2.49
N GLY A 30 -5.03 -4.98 2.16
CA GLY A 30 -4.03 -6.04 2.13
C GLY A 30 -4.16 -7.02 0.96
N VAL A 31 -5.02 -6.70 -0.02
CA VAL A 31 -5.23 -7.52 -1.23
C VAL A 31 -4.01 -7.44 -2.15
N ILE A 32 -3.41 -6.26 -2.26
CA ILE A 32 -2.29 -5.98 -3.15
C ILE A 32 -1.06 -5.68 -2.31
N LYS A 33 0.07 -6.31 -2.63
CA LYS A 33 1.34 -6.01 -1.98
C LYS A 33 1.86 -4.61 -2.38
N PRO A 34 2.59 -3.90 -1.51
CA PRO A 34 3.00 -2.51 -1.76
C PRO A 34 3.80 -2.31 -3.05
N GLN A 35 4.80 -3.15 -3.31
CA GLN A 35 5.66 -3.01 -4.48
C GLN A 35 4.90 -3.21 -5.81
N PRO A 36 4.08 -4.27 -5.98
CA PRO A 36 3.17 -4.41 -7.13
C PRO A 36 2.16 -3.26 -7.30
N TYR A 37 1.62 -2.70 -6.21
CA TYR A 37 0.71 -1.55 -6.26
C TYR A 37 1.35 -0.31 -6.88
N PHE A 38 2.56 0.07 -6.43
CA PHE A 38 3.25 1.26 -6.94
C PHE A 38 3.72 1.11 -8.39
N GLU A 39 4.02 -0.10 -8.83
CA GLU A 39 4.30 -0.38 -10.24
C GLU A 39 3.05 -0.22 -11.10
N ALA A 40 1.90 -0.74 -10.63
CA ALA A 40 0.63 -0.63 -11.33
C ALA A 40 0.14 0.82 -11.48
N LEU A 41 0.30 1.68 -10.46
CA LEU A 41 -0.11 3.09 -10.54
C LEU A 41 0.54 3.87 -11.69
N LYS A 42 1.74 3.47 -12.13
CA LYS A 42 2.49 4.12 -13.21
C LYS A 42 2.02 3.71 -14.61
N LYS A 43 1.15 2.71 -14.71
CA LYS A 43 0.71 2.12 -15.97
C LYS A 43 -0.51 2.83 -16.56
N PRO A 44 -0.85 2.62 -17.84
CA PRO A 44 -2.15 3.01 -18.38
C PRO A 44 -3.29 2.18 -17.77
N PHE A 45 -4.54 2.66 -17.92
CA PHE A 45 -5.74 2.02 -17.37
C PHE A 45 -5.85 0.52 -17.68
N GLU A 46 -5.63 0.12 -18.93
CA GLU A 46 -5.74 -1.27 -19.38
C GLU A 46 -4.78 -2.21 -18.62
N GLU A 47 -3.56 -1.74 -18.37
CA GLU A 47 -2.56 -2.47 -17.59
C GLU A 47 -2.90 -2.49 -16.09
N LYS A 48 -3.47 -1.40 -15.55
CA LYS A 48 -3.98 -1.37 -14.16
C LYS A 48 -5.11 -2.37 -13.95
N LEU A 49 -6.05 -2.42 -14.90
CA LEU A 49 -7.17 -3.35 -14.83
C LEU A 49 -6.71 -4.80 -14.98
N SER A 50 -5.79 -5.06 -15.91
CA SER A 50 -5.14 -6.37 -16.07
C SER A 50 -4.42 -6.81 -14.79
N PHE A 51 -3.77 -5.87 -14.10
CA PHE A 51 -3.15 -6.12 -12.81
C PHE A 51 -4.17 -6.47 -11.72
N VAL A 52 -5.28 -5.73 -11.61
CA VAL A 52 -6.38 -6.04 -10.67
C VAL A 52 -6.96 -7.44 -10.93
N GLN A 53 -7.20 -7.78 -12.20
CA GLN A 53 -7.65 -9.11 -12.61
C GLN A 53 -6.67 -10.20 -12.20
N LEU A 54 -5.36 -9.96 -12.34
CA LEU A 54 -4.31 -10.88 -11.93
C LEU A 54 -4.28 -11.06 -10.40
N GLN A 55 -4.32 -9.97 -9.63
CA GLN A 55 -4.33 -10.05 -8.16
C GLN A 55 -5.54 -10.81 -7.64
N LEU A 56 -6.72 -10.62 -8.24
CA LEU A 56 -7.93 -11.36 -7.87
C LEU A 56 -7.92 -12.81 -8.37
N SER A 57 -7.16 -13.10 -9.44
CA SER A 57 -6.92 -14.49 -9.87
C SER A 57 -5.99 -15.24 -8.91
N ILE A 58 -4.99 -14.56 -8.36
CA ILE A 58 -4.02 -15.11 -7.39
C ILE A 58 -4.65 -15.25 -6.01
N GLY A 59 -5.37 -14.22 -5.56
CA GLY A 59 -6.04 -14.18 -4.26
C GLY A 59 -7.25 -15.13 -4.14
N GLY A 60 -7.81 -15.56 -5.27
CA GLY A 60 -8.91 -16.52 -5.29
C GLY A 60 -10.26 -15.93 -4.88
N GLU A 61 -11.19 -16.81 -4.51
CA GLU A 61 -12.58 -16.44 -4.19
C GLU A 61 -12.71 -15.63 -2.89
N ASP A 62 -11.72 -15.71 -2.01
CA ASP A 62 -11.73 -15.05 -0.69
C ASP A 62 -11.54 -13.53 -0.77
N VAL A 63 -10.97 -13.04 -1.88
CA VAL A 63 -10.56 -11.64 -2.05
C VAL A 63 -11.56 -10.84 -2.88
N PHE A 64 -12.42 -11.53 -3.62
CA PHE A 64 -13.46 -10.92 -4.45
C PHE A 64 -14.50 -10.12 -3.62
N PRO A 65 -14.96 -10.58 -2.45
CA PRO A 65 -15.80 -9.76 -1.57
C PRO A 65 -15.19 -8.41 -1.20
N THR A 66 -13.89 -8.39 -0.88
CA THR A 66 -13.14 -7.16 -0.57
C THR A 66 -13.09 -6.21 -1.76
N PHE A 67 -12.93 -6.75 -2.98
CA PHE A 67 -13.01 -5.97 -4.21
C PHE A 67 -14.39 -5.33 -4.42
N LEU A 68 -15.47 -6.07 -4.19
CA LEU A 68 -16.84 -5.55 -4.28
C LEU A 68 -17.08 -4.44 -3.25
N GLU A 69 -16.56 -4.60 -2.03
CA GLU A 69 -16.65 -3.57 -0.99
C GLU A 69 -15.86 -2.31 -1.36
N CYS A 70 -14.68 -2.46 -1.97
CA CYS A 70 -13.92 -1.34 -2.50
C CYS A 70 -14.73 -0.55 -3.55
N LEU A 71 -15.42 -1.23 -4.47
CA LEU A 71 -16.31 -0.58 -5.45
C LEU A 71 -17.47 0.18 -4.78
N ARG A 72 -18.10 -0.41 -3.75
CA ARG A 72 -19.18 0.23 -2.99
C ARG A 72 -18.71 1.49 -2.27
N THR A 73 -17.55 1.45 -1.63
CA THR A 73 -16.98 2.63 -0.96
C THR A 73 -16.55 3.73 -1.93
N LEU A 74 -16.32 3.39 -3.20
CA LEU A 74 -16.15 4.34 -4.31
C LEU A 74 -17.49 4.79 -4.94
N LYS A 75 -18.63 4.43 -4.33
CA LYS A 75 -19.99 4.75 -4.76
C LYS A 75 -20.45 4.03 -6.03
N HIS A 76 -19.79 2.96 -6.46
CA HIS A 76 -20.19 2.12 -7.58
C HIS A 76 -21.08 0.94 -7.11
N TRP A 77 -22.13 1.25 -6.33
CA TRP A 77 -23.01 0.25 -5.70
C TRP A 77 -23.68 -0.68 -6.70
N GLN A 78 -24.23 -0.13 -7.78
CA GLN A 78 -24.93 -0.91 -8.81
C GLN A 78 -23.98 -1.90 -9.49
N LEU A 79 -22.79 -1.42 -9.90
CA LEU A 79 -21.75 -2.27 -10.50
C LEU A 79 -21.31 -3.38 -9.54
N ALA A 80 -21.09 -3.07 -8.27
CA ALA A 80 -20.74 -4.07 -7.27
C ALA A 80 -21.84 -5.13 -7.10
N SER A 81 -23.12 -4.73 -7.07
CA SER A 81 -24.25 -5.66 -6.98
C SER A 81 -24.38 -6.54 -8.22
N ASP A 82 -24.19 -5.99 -9.42
CA ASP A 82 -24.26 -6.73 -10.68
C ASP A 82 -23.12 -7.75 -10.79
N MET A 83 -21.91 -7.36 -10.38
CA MET A 83 -20.76 -8.26 -10.31
C MET A 83 -20.94 -9.36 -9.25
N GLU A 84 -21.51 -9.04 -8.09
CA GLU A 84 -21.81 -10.03 -7.06
C GLU A 84 -22.83 -11.06 -7.55
N ALA A 85 -23.89 -10.61 -8.25
CA ALA A 85 -24.89 -11.49 -8.82
C ALA A 85 -24.29 -12.46 -9.85
N GLU A 86 -23.40 -11.99 -10.74
CA GLU A 86 -22.72 -12.86 -11.71
C GLU A 86 -21.71 -13.81 -11.07
N TRP A 87 -21.05 -13.37 -10.00
CA TRP A 87 -20.16 -14.23 -9.25
C TRP A 87 -20.92 -15.37 -8.56
N LYS A 88 -22.09 -15.08 -7.96
CA LYS A 88 -22.98 -16.10 -7.38
C LYS A 88 -23.46 -17.13 -8.41
N LYS A 89 -23.82 -16.69 -9.63
CA LYS A 89 -24.21 -17.62 -10.71
C LYS A 89 -23.09 -18.57 -11.14
N LYS A 90 -21.83 -18.17 -10.94
CA LYS A 90 -20.63 -18.98 -11.24
C LYS A 90 -20.17 -19.83 -10.06
N GLY A 91 -20.97 -19.94 -8.99
CA GLY A 91 -20.66 -20.75 -7.81
C GLY A 91 -19.89 -20.03 -6.71
N GLY A 92 -19.69 -18.71 -6.83
CA GLY A 92 -19.07 -17.90 -5.80
C GLY A 92 -19.96 -17.79 -4.56
N LYS A 93 -19.38 -17.99 -3.37
CA LYS A 93 -20.10 -17.80 -2.10
C LYS A 93 -20.08 -16.33 -1.70
N GLY A 94 -21.21 -15.64 -1.88
CA GLY A 94 -21.39 -14.26 -1.41
C GLY A 94 -21.22 -14.13 0.11
N PRO A 95 -21.05 -12.90 0.65
CA PRO A 95 -20.87 -12.66 2.08
C PRO A 95 -22.08 -12.98 2.97
N THR A 96 -23.10 -13.68 2.48
CA THR A 96 -24.40 -13.79 3.14
C THR A 96 -24.95 -15.21 3.09
N GLU A 97 -24.43 -16.08 3.96
CA GLU A 97 -25.19 -17.16 4.62
C GLU A 97 -24.74 -17.42 6.08
N SER A 98 -23.96 -16.50 6.67
CA SER A 98 -23.84 -16.42 8.13
C SER A 98 -24.00 -14.97 8.54
N GLY A 99 -25.15 -14.65 9.12
CA GLY A 99 -25.29 -13.48 9.98
C GLY A 99 -24.30 -13.62 11.12
N ASN A 100 -23.11 -13.06 10.93
CA ASN A 100 -22.11 -12.82 11.95
C ASN A 100 -21.14 -11.79 11.38
N ALA A 101 -20.64 -10.96 12.28
CA ALA A 101 -19.72 -9.87 12.04
C ALA A 101 -18.59 -10.25 11.06
N LEU A 102 -17.98 -9.20 10.48
CA LEU A 102 -16.59 -9.16 10.02
C LEU A 102 -15.80 -10.33 10.60
N PRO A 103 -15.02 -11.11 9.82
CA PRO A 103 -14.15 -12.10 10.40
C PRO A 103 -13.28 -11.39 11.44
N SER A 104 -13.66 -11.56 12.71
CA SER A 104 -12.83 -11.19 13.82
C SER A 104 -11.56 -11.99 13.62
N ASN A 105 -10.45 -11.36 13.97
CA ASN A 105 -9.05 -11.68 13.66
C ASN A 105 -8.55 -13.11 14.02
N GLU A 106 -9.45 -14.06 14.30
CA GLU A 106 -9.22 -15.37 14.89
C GLU A 106 -9.19 -16.54 13.89
N ALA A 107 -9.73 -16.41 12.67
CA ALA A 107 -9.66 -17.50 11.68
C ALA A 107 -8.27 -17.68 11.03
N VAL A 108 -7.34 -16.74 11.23
CA VAL A 108 -5.98 -16.76 10.65
C VAL A 108 -4.96 -17.44 11.57
N GLN A 109 -5.37 -18.05 12.69
CA GLN A 109 -4.45 -18.75 13.61
C GLN A 109 -4.25 -20.24 13.28
N ALA A 110 -5.01 -20.83 12.36
CA ALA A 110 -4.94 -22.28 12.09
C ALA A 110 -3.90 -22.70 11.04
N SER A 111 -3.35 -21.75 10.27
CA SER A 111 -2.24 -21.99 9.36
C SER A 111 -1.03 -21.27 9.93
N GLY A 112 -0.02 -22.00 10.39
CA GLY A 112 1.18 -21.49 11.08
C GLY A 112 2.07 -20.57 10.23
N ILE A 113 1.50 -19.45 9.79
CA ILE A 113 2.16 -18.34 9.13
C ILE A 113 2.07 -17.21 10.14
N SER A 114 3.19 -16.94 10.82
CA SER A 114 3.33 -15.73 11.63
C SER A 114 2.91 -14.53 10.79
N LYS A 115 1.86 -13.82 11.23
CA LYS A 115 1.44 -12.52 10.67
C LYS A 115 2.68 -11.61 10.56
N PRO A 116 2.97 -10.95 9.42
CA PRO A 116 3.60 -9.66 9.52
C PRO A 116 2.54 -8.72 10.08
N VAL A 117 2.81 -8.12 11.23
CA VAL A 117 2.04 -6.98 11.74
C VAL A 117 2.26 -5.84 10.74
N THR A 118 1.33 -5.67 9.81
CA THR A 118 1.17 -4.42 9.07
C THR A 118 -0.21 -3.87 9.42
N GLU A 119 -0.33 -3.34 10.63
CA GLU A 119 -1.18 -2.17 10.85
C GLU A 119 -0.61 -1.07 9.94
N GLY A 120 -1.49 -0.40 9.18
CA GLY A 120 -1.08 0.65 8.24
C GLY A 120 -0.19 1.67 8.94
N ALA A 121 0.90 2.07 8.27
CA ALA A 121 1.89 2.95 8.87
C ALA A 121 1.25 4.26 9.34
N THR A 122 1.38 4.52 10.63
CA THR A 122 0.80 5.65 11.33
C THR A 122 1.77 6.83 11.40
N ILE A 123 1.27 8.00 11.80
CA ILE A 123 2.12 9.16 12.11
C ILE A 123 3.16 8.81 13.18
N ASP A 124 2.81 7.93 14.12
CA ASP A 124 3.73 7.50 15.18
C ASP A 124 4.88 6.65 14.65
N ASP A 125 4.66 5.88 13.58
CA ASP A 125 5.71 5.12 12.90
C ASP A 125 6.74 6.05 12.23
N LEU A 126 6.28 7.12 11.56
CA LEU A 126 7.19 8.16 11.06
C LEU A 126 7.91 8.90 12.19
N ARG A 127 7.25 9.19 13.32
CA ARG A 127 7.92 9.81 14.48
C ARG A 127 8.98 8.89 15.08
N ARG A 128 8.72 7.59 15.14
CA ARG A 128 9.69 6.60 15.59
C ARG A 128 10.87 6.51 14.62
N ALA A 129 10.61 6.43 13.32
CA ALA A 129 11.64 6.45 12.29
C ALA A 129 12.55 7.68 12.40
N LYS A 130 11.95 8.86 12.60
CA LYS A 130 12.66 10.11 12.84
C LYS A 130 13.56 10.01 14.08
N THR A 131 13.03 9.49 15.18
CA THR A 131 13.78 9.37 16.44
C THR A 131 14.98 8.45 16.29
N VAL A 132 14.79 7.30 15.63
CA VAL A 132 15.87 6.34 15.36
C VAL A 132 16.94 6.95 14.45
N LEU A 133 16.56 7.69 13.40
CA LEU A 133 17.54 8.32 12.50
C LEU A 133 18.29 9.49 13.14
N LYS A 134 17.77 10.07 14.22
CA LYS A 134 18.44 11.10 15.03
C LYS A 134 19.28 10.51 16.17
N ASP A 135 19.18 9.22 16.44
CA ASP A 135 19.96 8.55 17.47
C ASP A 135 21.46 8.66 17.15
N ARG A 136 22.27 9.01 18.15
CA ARG A 136 23.73 9.15 18.00
C ARG A 136 24.40 7.82 17.70
N ASP A 137 23.78 6.71 18.09
CA ASP A 137 24.26 5.35 17.85
C ASP A 137 23.81 4.81 16.47
N VAL A 138 23.16 5.65 15.66
CA VAL A 138 22.77 5.35 14.29
C VAL A 138 23.55 6.25 13.35
N TYR A 139 24.62 5.71 12.77
CA TYR A 139 25.33 6.38 11.69
C TYR A 139 24.61 6.12 10.38
N ILE A 140 24.30 7.12 9.56
CA ILE A 140 23.88 6.99 8.15
C ILE A 140 24.49 8.13 7.35
N SER A 141 24.96 7.85 6.13
CA SER A 141 25.46 8.89 5.24
C SER A 141 24.30 9.77 4.78
N ILE A 142 24.25 11.02 5.25
CA ILE A 142 23.16 11.94 4.91
C ILE A 142 23.11 12.28 3.42
N ASN A 143 24.27 12.37 2.77
CA ASN A 143 24.33 12.63 1.33
C ASN A 143 23.72 11.48 0.53
N GLU A 144 24.14 10.24 0.84
CA GLU A 144 23.61 9.03 0.20
C GLU A 144 22.12 8.84 0.49
N PHE A 145 21.68 9.20 1.70
CA PHE A 145 20.28 9.17 2.07
C PHE A 145 19.46 10.17 1.24
N LEU A 146 19.92 11.42 1.11
CA LEU A 146 19.27 12.43 0.29
C LEU A 146 19.27 12.07 -1.21
N ASP A 147 20.39 11.54 -1.73
CA ASP A 147 20.49 11.03 -3.10
C ASP A 147 19.41 9.96 -3.36
N THR A 148 19.32 8.97 -2.47
CA THR A 148 18.37 7.86 -2.63
C THR A 148 16.91 8.34 -2.52
N LEU A 149 16.63 9.31 -1.64
CA LEU A 149 15.30 9.92 -1.54
C LEU A 149 14.93 10.69 -2.83
N ALA A 150 15.88 11.39 -3.43
CA ALA A 150 15.66 12.13 -4.68
C ALA A 150 15.51 11.22 -5.90
N GLU A 151 16.35 10.18 -6.02
CA GLU A 151 16.26 9.16 -7.07
C GLU A 151 14.90 8.45 -7.06
N ARG A 152 14.38 8.17 -5.87
CA ARG A 152 13.06 7.56 -5.66
C ARG A 152 11.91 8.55 -5.81
N LYS A 153 12.19 9.83 -6.06
CA LYS A 153 11.23 10.93 -6.19
C LYS A 153 10.38 11.15 -4.92
N ILE A 154 10.95 10.80 -3.76
CA ILE A 154 10.34 11.03 -2.44
C ILE A 154 10.48 12.52 -2.08
N ILE A 155 11.62 13.11 -2.41
CA ILE A 155 11.86 14.56 -2.38
C ILE A 155 12.15 15.06 -3.80
N SER A 156 11.82 16.32 -4.07
CA SER A 156 12.19 16.98 -5.33
C SER A 156 13.64 17.45 -5.29
N VAL A 157 14.24 17.66 -6.47
CA VAL A 157 15.61 18.20 -6.60
C VAL A 157 15.77 19.55 -5.87
N ALA A 158 14.74 20.41 -5.93
CA ALA A 158 14.77 21.70 -5.23
C ALA A 158 14.72 21.55 -3.69
N GLU A 159 14.02 20.54 -3.18
CA GLU A 159 14.01 20.22 -1.75
C GLU A 159 15.34 19.61 -1.31
N GLU A 160 15.89 18.70 -2.11
CA GLU A 160 17.20 18.10 -1.88
C GLU A 160 18.32 19.15 -1.79
N MET A 161 18.36 20.10 -2.74
CA MET A 161 19.33 21.20 -2.71
C MET A 161 19.23 22.02 -1.41
N LYS A 162 18.01 22.38 -0.99
CA LYS A 162 17.79 23.11 0.27
C LYS A 162 18.22 22.30 1.50
N LEU A 163 18.02 20.99 1.48
CA LEU A 163 18.45 20.10 2.56
C LEU A 163 19.98 20.03 2.64
N ARG A 164 20.69 20.05 1.51
CA ARG A 164 22.16 20.03 1.47
C ARG A 164 22.80 21.33 1.94
N GLU A 165 22.13 22.46 1.80
CA GLU A 165 22.59 23.75 2.33
C GLU A 165 22.62 23.79 3.86
N MET A 166 21.89 22.88 4.52
CA MET A 166 21.88 22.78 5.98
C MET A 166 23.17 22.12 6.48
N SER A 167 23.86 22.77 7.42
CA SER A 167 25.15 22.28 7.96
C SER A 167 25.01 21.20 9.04
N ASP A 168 23.81 21.03 9.60
CA ASP A 168 23.56 20.13 10.74
C ASP A 168 22.74 18.91 10.33
N TYR A 169 23.28 17.72 10.61
CA TYR A 169 22.65 16.44 10.30
C TYR A 169 21.26 16.29 10.93
N HIS A 170 21.10 16.66 12.20
CA HIS A 170 19.82 16.52 12.88
C HIS A 170 18.77 17.46 12.32
N ALA A 171 19.16 18.67 11.93
CA ALA A 171 18.32 19.63 11.25
C ALA A 171 17.94 19.15 9.84
N GLN A 172 18.85 18.51 9.10
CA GLN A 172 18.56 17.86 7.81
C GLN A 172 17.51 16.77 7.96
N ILE A 173 17.67 15.87 8.93
CA ILE A 173 16.67 14.82 9.23
C ILE A 173 15.34 15.45 9.65
N ASP A 174 15.34 16.49 10.51
CA ASP A 174 14.12 17.19 10.89
C ASP A 174 13.38 17.77 9.68
N ALA A 175 14.12 18.34 8.71
CA ALA A 175 13.57 18.92 7.51
C ALA A 175 13.05 17.86 6.52
N VAL A 176 13.76 16.74 6.34
CA VAL A 176 13.26 15.58 5.58
C VAL A 176 11.93 15.13 6.16
N PHE A 177 11.85 14.90 7.48
CA PHE A 177 10.61 14.44 8.10
C PHE A 177 9.50 15.47 8.05
N LYS A 178 9.80 16.78 8.07
CA LYS A 178 8.75 17.81 7.80
C LYS A 178 8.13 17.63 6.43
N ILE A 179 8.92 17.30 5.40
CA ILE A 179 8.41 17.02 4.05
C ILE A 179 7.56 15.75 4.06
N LEU A 180 8.05 14.66 4.69
CA LEU A 180 7.31 13.39 4.76
C LEU A 180 5.99 13.51 5.54
N PHE A 181 5.98 14.25 6.66
CA PHE A 181 4.77 14.49 7.47
C PHE A 181 3.75 15.40 6.78
N ALA A 182 4.20 16.33 5.92
CA ALA A 182 3.30 17.22 5.18
C ALA A 182 2.59 16.52 4.00
N ARG A 183 2.96 15.26 3.72
CA ARG A 183 2.47 14.46 2.60
C ARG A 183 1.78 13.19 3.12
N ASP A 184 1.45 12.27 2.21
CA ASP A 184 0.83 10.98 2.53
C ASP A 184 1.76 10.14 3.43
N VAL A 185 1.50 10.18 4.74
CA VAL A 185 2.29 9.58 5.82
C VAL A 185 2.56 8.10 5.58
N GLU A 186 1.53 7.36 5.14
CA GLU A 186 1.60 5.91 4.97
C GLU A 186 2.54 5.58 3.81
N ARG A 187 2.35 6.24 2.66
CA ARG A 187 3.22 6.08 1.49
C ARG A 187 4.67 6.42 1.81
N HIS A 188 4.91 7.57 2.43
CA HIS A 188 6.27 8.07 2.66
C HIS A 188 7.00 7.28 3.74
N TYR A 189 6.28 6.67 4.69
CA TYR A 189 6.87 5.70 5.61
C TYR A 189 7.38 4.46 4.88
N TYR A 190 6.58 3.86 4.00
CA TYR A 190 7.03 2.69 3.23
C TYR A 190 8.20 3.02 2.30
N GLU A 191 8.12 4.14 1.60
CA GLU A 191 9.20 4.61 0.72
C GLU A 191 10.48 4.89 1.51
N LEU A 192 10.39 5.41 2.74
CA LEU A 192 11.50 5.57 3.66
C LEU A 192 12.11 4.22 4.08
N ILE A 193 11.28 3.25 4.46
CA ILE A 193 11.76 1.91 4.84
C ILE A 193 12.47 1.23 3.66
N GLU A 194 11.91 1.32 2.46
CA GLU A 194 12.54 0.76 1.25
C GLU A 194 13.83 1.49 0.87
N THR A 195 13.92 2.80 1.12
CA THR A 195 15.15 3.58 0.96
C THR A 195 16.26 3.05 1.87
N LEU A 196 15.95 2.86 3.16
CA LEU A 196 16.90 2.33 4.12
C LEU A 196 17.32 0.90 3.78
N LYS A 197 16.41 0.06 3.27
CA LYS A 197 16.76 -1.28 2.77
C LYS A 197 17.70 -1.23 1.57
N SER A 198 17.47 -0.35 0.59
CA SER A 198 18.37 -0.25 -0.58
C SER A 198 19.77 0.25 -0.21
N MET A 199 19.89 1.04 0.85
CA MET A 199 21.18 1.46 1.42
C MET A 199 21.84 0.35 2.28
N GLY A 200 21.26 -0.85 2.34
CA GLY A 200 21.75 -1.96 3.16
C GLY A 200 21.55 -1.76 4.67
N ARG A 201 20.73 -0.78 5.08
CA ARG A 201 20.54 -0.37 6.49
C ARG A 201 19.43 -1.14 7.19
N LEU A 202 19.51 -2.47 7.09
CA LEU A 202 18.58 -3.38 7.76
C LEU A 202 18.66 -3.29 9.28
N ASP A 203 19.81 -2.88 9.82
CA ASP A 203 20.01 -2.58 11.24
C ASP A 203 19.09 -1.44 11.72
N ILE A 204 18.99 -0.36 10.93
CA ILE A 204 18.10 0.78 11.21
C ILE A 204 16.64 0.35 11.05
N VAL A 205 16.30 -0.32 9.95
CA VAL A 205 14.92 -0.77 9.68
C VAL A 205 14.38 -1.62 10.84
N LYS A 206 15.20 -2.53 11.37
CA LYS A 206 14.84 -3.34 12.54
C LYS A 206 14.62 -2.50 13.80
N LYS A 207 15.39 -1.42 14.02
CA LYS A 207 15.18 -0.50 15.15
C LYS A 207 13.88 0.30 14.99
N ILE A 208 13.49 0.63 13.76
CA ILE A 208 12.24 1.37 13.48
C ILE A 208 11.01 0.47 13.68
N GLN A 209 11.08 -0.79 13.27
CA GLN A 209 9.95 -1.73 13.30
C GLN A 209 9.78 -2.47 14.64
N LYS A 210 10.56 -2.13 15.66
CA LYS A 210 10.55 -2.76 17.00
C LYS A 210 9.96 -1.80 18.01
#